data_AF-A0AAV2HS21-F1
#
_entry.id   AF-A0AAV2HS21-F1
#
_cell.length_a   1.000
_cell.length_b   1.000
_cell.length_c   1.000
_cell.angle_alpha   90.00
_cell.angle_beta   90.00
_cell.angle_gamma   90.00
#
_symmetry.space_group_name_H-M   'P 1'
#
loop_
_entity.id
_entity.type
_entity.pdbx_description
1 polymer ?
#
loop_
_entity_poly.entity_id
_entity_poly.type
_entity_poly.pdbx_seq_one_letter_code
_entity_poly.pdbx_strand_id
1 'polypeptide(L)' 'MVEFQVLRCSKCKTFQVMQVTKSPKWKCKLCAEKQSLIKVVVD' A
#
# COMPACT_ATOMS: atom_id res chain seq x y z
N MET A 1 -19.80 -0.45 2.52
CA MET A 1 -18.88 -0.34 3.68
C MET A 1 -17.50 -0.03 3.12
N VAL A 2 -16.82 1.01 3.62
CA VAL A 2 -15.48 1.38 3.16
C VAL A 2 -14.46 0.66 4.04
N GLU A 3 -13.55 -0.10 3.43
CA GLU A 3 -12.46 -0.78 4.13
C GLU A 3 -11.15 -0.02 3.94
N PHE A 4 -10.31 -0.01 4.97
CA PHE A 4 -8.99 0.60 4.94
C PHE A 4 -7.92 -0.45 5.27
N GLN A 5 -6.75 -0.28 4.66
CA GLN A 5 -5.57 -1.12 4.88
C GLN A 5 -4.33 -0.26 5.14
N VAL A 6 -3.36 -0.83 5.84
CA VAL A 6 -2.05 -0.22 6.09
C VAL A 6 -1.04 -0.83 5.14
N LEU A 7 -0.34 0.01 4.37
CA LEU A 7 0.66 -0.40 3.39
C LEU A 7 2.03 0.16 3.73
N ARG A 8 3.07 -0.64 3.56
CA ARG A 8 4.46 -0.19 3.67
C ARG A 8 5.04 0.08 2.28
N CYS A 9 5.53 1.29 2.05
CA CYS A 9 6.21 1.63 0.81
C CYS A 9 7.48 0.80 0.60
N SER A 10 7.67 0.19 -0.56
CA SER A 10 8.87 -0.62 -0.86
C SER A 10 10.16 0.20 -0.92
N LYS A 11 10.07 1.50 -1.27
CA LYS A 11 11.20 2.43 -1.38
C LYS A 11 11.51 3.17 -0.08
N CYS A 12 10.64 4.10 0.34
CA CYS A 12 10.88 4.94 1.52
C CYS A 12 10.47 4.28 2.86
N LYS A 13 9.98 3.04 2.83
CA LYS A 13 9.62 2.23 4.02
C LYS A 13 8.54 2.82 4.94
N THR A 14 7.95 3.97 4.60
CA THR A 14 6.87 4.59 5.36
C THR A 14 5.57 3.82 5.24
N PHE A 15 4.83 3.73 6.35
CA PHE A 15 3.48 3.19 6.42
C PHE A 15 2.44 4.25 6.02
N GLN A 16 1.44 3.84 5.25
CA GLN A 16 0.34 4.70 4.81
C GLN A 16 -0.99 3.95 4.93
N VAL A 17 -1.99 4.66 5.47
CA VAL A 17 -3.37 4.18 5.48
C VAL A 17 -4.02 4.52 4.14
N MET A 18 -4.63 3.53 3.52
CA MET A 18 -5.32 3.68 2.23
C MET A 18 -6.64 2.93 2.22
N GLN A 19 -7.64 3.50 1.54
CA GLN A 19 -8.88 2.79 1.24
C GLN A 19 -8.59 1.60 0.32
N VAL A 20 -9.23 0.47 0.59
CA VAL A 20 -9.17 -0.71 -0.27
C VAL A 20 -9.90 -0.42 -1.58
N THR A 21 -9.23 -0.69 -2.69
CA THR A 21 -9.80 -0.55 -4.04
C THR A 21 -9.62 -1.84 -4.81
N LYS A 22 -10.34 -1.99 -5.93
CA LYS A 22 -10.18 -3.13 -6.84
C LYS A 22 -8.79 -3.18 -7.51
N SER A 23 -8.11 -2.04 -7.60
CA SER A 23 -6.78 -1.97 -8.19
C SER A 23 -5.72 -2.35 -7.15
N PRO A 24 -4.85 -3.33 -7.43
CA PRO A 24 -3.71 -3.62 -6.58
C PRO A 24 -2.58 -2.59 -6.75
N LYS A 25 -2.70 -1.63 -7.67
CA LYS A 25 -1.68 -0.59 -7.89
C LYS A 25 -1.94 0.63 -7.02
N TRP A 26 -0.89 1.16 -6.41
CA TRP A 26 -0.94 2.37 -5.61
C TRP A 26 0.35 3.19 -5.76
N LYS A 27 0.31 4.45 -5.31
CA LYS A 27 1.45 5.38 -5.35
C LYS A 27 1.73 5.88 -3.94
N CYS A 28 2.98 5.80 -3.49
CA CYS A 28 3.38 6.37 -2.21
C CYS A 28 3.20 7.89 -2.23
N LYS A 29 2.47 8.45 -1.25
CA LYS A 29 2.20 9.88 -1.12
C LYS A 29 3.46 10.70 -0.78
N LEU A 30 4.48 10.09 -0.18
CA LEU A 30 5.72 10.77 0.21
C LEU A 30 6.79 10.73 -0.86
N CYS A 31 7.11 9.54 -1.40
CA CYS A 31 8.22 9.38 -2.34
C CYS A 31 7.79 9.16 -3.80
N ALA A 32 6.49 9.25 -4.09
CA ALA A 32 5.88 9.13 -5.41
C ALA A 32 6.10 7.78 -6.14
N GLU A 33 6.63 6.77 -5.46
CA GLU A 33 6.92 5.46 -6.05
C GLU A 33 5.61 4.73 -6.39
N LYS A 34 5.53 4.20 -7.62
CA LYS A 34 4.38 3.40 -8.09
C LYS A 34 4.63 1.93 -7.75
N GLN A 35 3.69 1.29 -7.07
CA GLN A 35 3.89 -0.04 -6.50
C GLN A 35 2.62 -0.87 -6.62
N SER A 36 2.78 -2.19 -6.52
CA SER A 36 1.67 -3.14 -6.39
C SER A 36 1.56 -3.63 -4.95
N LEU A 37 0.35 -3.96 -4.52
CA LEU A 37 0.08 -4.64 -3.25
C LEU A 37 0.70 -6.04 -3.28
N ILE A 38 1.43 -6.38 -2.22
CA ILE A 38 1.95 -7.74 -1.96
C ILE A 38 1.48 -8.11 -0.56
N LYS A 39 0.75 -9.21 -0.44
CA LYS A 39 0.36 -9.75 0.87
C LYS A 39 1.55 -10.53 1.42
N VAL A 40 2.15 -10.04 2.49
CA VAL A 40 3.20 -10.77 3.20
C VAL A 40 2.50 -11.82 4.06
N VAL A 41 2.64 -13.08 3.70
CA VAL A 41 2.29 -14.20 4.58
C VAL A 41 3.57 -14.54 5.34
N VAL A 42 3.48 -14.58 6.67
CA VAL A 42 4.55 -15.09 7.54
C VAL A 42 4.05 -16.45 8.00
N ASP A 43 4.75 -17.51 7.60
CA ASP A 43 4.52 -18.87 8.10
C ASP A 43 4.99 -19.02 9.55
#